data_AF-A0A7N0VKN5-F1
#
_entry.id   AF-A0A7N0VKN5-F1
#
_cell.length_a   1.000
_cell.length_b   1.000
_cell.length_c   1.000
_cell.angle_alpha   90.00
_cell.angle_beta   90.00
_cell.angle_gamma   90.00
#
_symmetry.space_group_name_H-M   'P 1'
#
loop_
_entity.id
_entity.type
_entity.pdbx_description
1 polymer ?
#
loop_
_entity_poly.entity_id
_entity_poly.type
_entity_poly.pdbx_seq_one_letter_code
_entity_poly.pdbx_strand_id
1 'polypeptide(L)'
;MMISAASRPPLIISTEPSHVDLHRLKDLYAACNISGHRLRREGAAEPVDPRKLRIAVANSFVVVSVFCRPIDSSSSGAFIQRMLPLTHWNGELVGFGRASSDSSLTASIHDVM
;
A
#
# COMPACT_ATOMS: atom_id res chain seq x y z
N MET A 1 18.31 1.98 33.23
CA MET A 1 17.73 1.03 32.26
C MET A 1 16.81 1.86 31.35
N MET A 2 17.31 2.34 30.21
CA MET A 2 16.51 3.14 29.28
C MET A 2 15.69 2.20 28.40
N ILE A 3 14.38 2.35 28.46
CA ILE A 3 13.44 1.67 27.58
C ILE A 3 13.65 2.29 26.19
N SER A 4 14.31 1.57 25.29
CA SER A 4 14.41 1.98 23.89
C SER A 4 13.00 1.95 23.30
N ALA A 5 12.35 3.10 23.22
CA ALA A 5 11.13 3.22 22.44
C ALA A 5 11.51 2.89 21.00
N ALA A 6 11.14 1.71 20.51
CA ALA A 6 11.35 1.33 19.13
C ALA A 6 10.81 2.46 18.24
N SER A 7 11.72 3.24 17.62
CA SER A 7 11.31 4.40 16.84
C SER A 7 10.60 3.87 15.61
N ARG A 8 9.27 3.86 15.63
CA ARG A 8 8.48 3.42 14.49
C ARG A 8 8.88 4.28 13.29
N PRO A 9 9.09 3.69 12.11
CA PRO A 9 9.43 4.46 10.94
C PRO A 9 8.28 5.44 10.64
N PRO A 10 8.59 6.65 10.14
CA PRO A 10 7.56 7.61 9.76
C PRO A 10 6.68 7.00 8.68
N LEU A 11 5.37 7.27 8.79
CA LEU A 11 4.35 6.79 7.87
C LEU A 11 3.56 7.98 7.34
N ILE A 12 3.14 7.90 6.08
CA ILE A 12 2.15 8.80 5.49
C ILE A 12 0.97 7.99 4.95
N ILE A 13 -0.22 8.57 5.03
CA ILE A 13 -1.45 8.00 4.49
C ILE A 13 -1.94 8.94 3.40
N SER A 14 -2.23 8.39 2.23
CA SER A 14 -2.77 9.12 1.10
C SER A 14 -4.10 8.52 0.68
N THR A 15 -5.09 9.37 0.48
CA THR A 15 -6.39 9.01 -0.12
C THR A 15 -6.48 9.33 -1.60
N GLU A 16 -5.40 9.88 -2.17
CA GLU A 16 -5.34 10.30 -3.56
C GLU A 16 -4.98 9.11 -4.47
N PRO A 17 -5.84 8.70 -5.42
CA PRO A 17 -5.60 7.53 -6.26
C PRO A 17 -4.35 7.69 -7.16
N SER A 18 -4.01 8.92 -7.55
CA SER A 18 -2.83 9.18 -8.39
C SER A 18 -1.49 8.89 -7.70
N HIS A 19 -1.46 8.77 -6.36
CA HIS A 19 -0.27 8.39 -5.62
C HIS A 19 0.02 6.88 -5.66
N VAL A 20 -0.90 6.06 -6.20
CA VAL A 20 -0.78 4.61 -6.23
C VAL A 20 -0.04 4.17 -7.50
N ASP A 21 1.18 3.68 -7.35
CA ASP A 21 1.90 2.97 -8.41
C ASP A 21 1.40 1.52 -8.52
N LEU A 22 0.91 1.16 -9.70
CA LEU A 22 0.36 -0.17 -9.99
C LEU A 22 1.40 -1.29 -9.90
N HIS A 23 2.68 -1.00 -10.17
CA HIS A 23 3.76 -1.98 -10.05
C HIS A 23 4.02 -2.30 -8.58
N ARG A 24 4.20 -1.26 -7.75
CA ARG A 24 4.36 -1.41 -6.30
C ARG A 24 3.15 -2.07 -5.65
N LEU A 25 1.94 -1.74 -6.11
CA LEU A 25 0.72 -2.37 -5.63
C LEU A 25 0.68 -3.86 -5.98
N LYS A 26 1.03 -4.24 -7.22
CA LYS A 26 1.15 -5.64 -7.63
C LYS A 26 2.15 -6.40 -6.76
N ASP A 27 3.30 -5.78 -6.48
CA ASP A 27 4.32 -6.38 -5.62
C ASP A 27 3.83 -6.57 -4.18
N LEU A 28 3.05 -5.61 -3.64
CA LEU A 28 2.40 -5.74 -2.33
C LEU A 28 1.37 -6.89 -2.31
N TYR A 29 0.53 -7.02 -3.34
CA TYR A 29 -0.40 -8.15 -3.46
C TYR A 29 0.35 -9.49 -3.46
N ALA A 30 1.47 -9.58 -4.19
CA ALA A 30 2.30 -10.77 -4.23
C ALA A 30 2.96 -11.06 -2.87
N ALA A 31 3.48 -10.03 -2.18
CA ALA A 31 4.09 -10.16 -0.86
C ALA A 31 3.08 -10.64 0.20
N CYS A 32 1.83 -10.18 0.11
CA CYS A 32 0.74 -10.62 0.99
C CYS A 32 0.09 -11.95 0.56
N ASN A 33 0.54 -12.55 -0.55
CA ASN A 33 -0.07 -13.74 -1.16
C ASN A 33 -1.58 -13.59 -1.41
N ILE A 34 -2.01 -12.37 -1.79
CA ILE A 34 -3.39 -12.04 -2.14
C ILE A 34 -3.48 -11.99 -3.66
N SER A 35 -4.40 -12.78 -4.24
CA SER A 35 -4.79 -12.62 -5.64
C SER A 35 -6.10 -11.82 -5.69
N GLY A 36 -6.24 -10.92 -6.66
CA GLY A 36 -7.44 -10.08 -6.83
C GLY A 36 -8.74 -10.84 -7.20
N HIS A 37 -8.79 -12.16 -6.96
CA HIS A 37 -9.99 -12.98 -7.10
C HIS A 37 -10.58 -13.27 -5.72
N ARG A 38 -11.89 -13.03 -5.56
CA ARG A 38 -12.66 -13.25 -4.31
C ARG A 38 -12.66 -14.70 -3.80
N LEU A 39 -12.13 -15.64 -4.56
CA LEU A 39 -11.99 -17.04 -4.17
C LEU A 39 -10.51 -17.38 -4.17
N ARG A 40 -9.93 -17.39 -2.96
CA ARG A 40 -8.60 -17.92 -2.68
C ARG A 40 -8.54 -19.35 -3.21
N ARG A 41 -7.97 -19.52 -4.40
CA ARG A 41 -7.72 -20.84 -4.97
C ARG A 41 -6.49 -21.38 -4.24
N GLU A 42 -6.65 -22.46 -3.48
CA GLU A 42 -5.52 -23.15 -2.85
C GLU A 42 -4.51 -23.53 -3.95
N GLY A 43 -3.40 -22.81 -4.01
CA GLY A 43 -2.41 -22.85 -5.09
C GLY A 43 -1.60 -21.55 -5.13
N ALA A 44 -0.50 -21.54 -5.89
CA ALA A 44 0.32 -20.34 -6.09
C ALA A 44 -0.57 -19.19 -6.59
N ALA A 45 -0.57 -18.06 -5.87
CA ALA A 45 -1.37 -16.90 -6.25
C ALA A 45 -1.00 -16.48 -7.69
N GLU A 46 -1.97 -16.53 -8.59
CA GLU A 46 -1.78 -16.05 -9.96
C GLU A 46 -1.31 -14.59 -9.90
N PRO A 47 -0.28 -14.21 -10.68
CA PRO A 47 0.22 -12.85 -10.67
C PRO A 47 -0.90 -11.87 -10.98
N VAL A 48 -1.09 -10.87 -10.10
CA VAL A 48 -2.15 -9.88 -10.26
C VAL A 48 -1.90 -9.04 -11.51
N ASP A 49 -2.91 -8.97 -12.39
CA ASP A 49 -2.85 -8.21 -13.63
C ASP A 49 -2.94 -6.69 -13.34
N PRO A 50 -1.90 -5.89 -13.67
CA PRO A 50 -1.90 -4.46 -13.42
C PRO A 50 -3.01 -3.71 -14.17
N ARG A 51 -3.52 -4.25 -15.30
CA ARG A 51 -4.66 -3.65 -16.01
C ARG A 51 -5.95 -3.77 -15.20
N LYS A 52 -6.16 -4.91 -14.54
CA LYS A 52 -7.30 -5.12 -13.63
C LYS A 52 -7.19 -4.22 -12.41
N LEU A 53 -5.98 -4.09 -11.82
CA LEU A 53 -5.73 -3.17 -10.72
C LEU A 53 -6.05 -1.73 -11.09
N ARG A 54 -5.62 -1.28 -12.27
CA ARG A 54 -5.93 0.07 -12.75
C ARG A 54 -7.43 0.33 -12.82
N ILE A 55 -8.18 -0.61 -13.40
CA ILE A 55 -9.64 -0.50 -13.49
C ILE A 55 -10.26 -0.50 -12.09
N ALA A 56 -9.80 -1.38 -11.21
CA ALA A 56 -10.30 -1.49 -9.85
C ALA A 56 -10.07 -0.22 -9.02
N VAL A 57 -8.88 0.37 -9.11
CA VAL A 57 -8.52 1.65 -8.47
C VAL A 57 -9.38 2.79 -9.04
N ALA A 58 -9.50 2.87 -10.37
CA ALA A 58 -10.28 3.94 -11.03
C ALA A 58 -11.79 3.88 -10.73
N ASN A 59 -12.32 2.70 -10.41
CA ASN A 59 -13.73 2.51 -10.05
C ASN A 59 -13.97 2.45 -8.53
N SER A 60 -12.97 2.79 -7.72
CA SER A 60 -13.13 2.85 -6.26
C SER A 60 -13.54 4.26 -5.83
N PHE A 61 -14.50 4.33 -4.91
CA PHE A 61 -14.96 5.59 -4.36
C PHE A 61 -13.93 6.17 -3.38
N VAL A 62 -13.28 5.29 -2.61
CA VAL A 62 -12.18 5.63 -1.71
C VAL A 62 -11.04 4.66 -1.95
N VAL A 63 -9.83 5.21 -2.03
CA VAL A 63 -8.57 4.47 -2.03
C VAL A 63 -7.73 5.00 -0.87
N VAL A 64 -7.05 4.11 -0.16
CA VAL A 64 -6.11 4.45 0.91
C VAL A 64 -4.80 3.75 0.61
N SER A 65 -3.71 4.50 0.63
CA SER A 65 -2.35 3.99 0.45
C SER A 65 -1.48 4.47 1.59
N VAL A 66 -0.70 3.55 2.17
CA VAL A 66 0.19 3.81 3.29
C VAL A 66 1.61 3.67 2.82
N PHE A 67 2.40 4.73 2.98
CA PHE A 67 3.81 4.71 2.64
C PHE A 67 4.66 4.83 3.88
N CYS A 68 5.74 4.07 3.92
CA CYS A 68 6.70 4.03 5.01
C CYS A 68 8.10 4.31 4.48
N ARG A 69 8.97 4.88 5.33
CA ARG A 69 10.38 4.96 5.00
C ARG A 69 11.05 3.60 5.25
N PRO A 70 11.74 3.00 4.26
CA PRO A 70 12.51 1.78 4.50
C PRO A 70 13.58 2.05 5.57
N ILE A 71 13.68 1.15 6.56
CA ILE A 71 14.65 1.25 7.64
C ILE A 71 15.95 0.62 7.16
N ASP A 72 16.66 1.32 6.28
CA ASP A 72 18.01 0.89 5.88
C ASP A 72 18.95 1.15 7.06
N SER A 73 19.30 0.08 7.76
CA SER A 73 20.01 0.13 9.04
C SER A 73 21.52 0.42 8.91
N SER A 74 22.03 0.60 7.69
CA SER A 74 23.47 0.53 7.40
C SER A 74 24.01 1.55 6.39
N SER A 75 23.19 2.48 5.87
CA SER A 75 23.65 3.47 4.89
C SER A 75 23.87 4.85 5.53
N SER A 76 25.05 5.44 5.28
CA SER A 76 25.41 6.82 5.70
C SER A 76 24.39 7.88 5.21
N GLY A 77 23.59 7.57 4.18
CA GLY A 77 22.51 8.41 3.67
C GLY A 77 21.17 8.31 4.40
N ALA A 78 20.97 7.31 5.28
CA ALA A 78 19.70 7.09 5.99
C ALA A 78 19.33 8.27 6.90
N PHE A 79 20.34 8.94 7.50
CA PHE A 79 20.12 10.14 8.30
C PHE A 79 19.61 11.32 7.47
N ILE A 80 20.16 11.53 6.27
CA ILE A 80 19.72 12.58 5.34
C ILE A 80 18.29 12.29 4.85
N GLN A 81 17.98 11.04 4.49
CA GLN A 81 16.61 10.66 4.14
C GLN A 81 15.63 10.86 5.30
N ARG A 82 16.06 10.67 6.55
CA ARG A 82 15.22 10.89 7.73
C ARG A 82 14.88 12.38 7.95
N MET A 83 15.73 13.29 7.46
CA MET A 83 15.48 14.73 7.49
C MET A 83 14.59 15.23 6.35
N LEU A 84 14.44 14.47 5.25
CA LEU A 84 13.53 14.82 4.17
C LEU A 84 12.08 14.51 4.55
N PRO A 85 11.10 15.34 4.15
CA PRO A 85 9.69 15.01 4.27
C PRO A 85 9.36 13.68 3.57
N LEU A 86 8.60 12.80 4.24
CA LEU A 86 8.11 11.57 3.63
C LEU A 86 6.97 11.93 2.66
N THR A 87 7.06 11.42 1.44
CA THR A 87 6.13 11.60 0.33
C THR A 87 5.86 10.24 -0.31
N HIS A 88 4.82 10.12 -1.12
CA HIS A 88 4.49 8.86 -1.79
C HIS A 88 5.57 8.43 -2.80
N TRP A 89 6.33 9.38 -3.35
CA TRP A 89 7.44 9.10 -4.27
C TRP A 89 8.67 8.50 -3.58
N ASN A 90 9.00 8.97 -2.37
CA ASN A 90 10.19 8.55 -1.64
C ASN A 90 9.92 7.50 -0.55
N GLY A 91 8.66 7.17 -0.30
CA GLY A 91 8.25 6.08 0.58
C GLY A 91 8.00 4.78 -0.17
N GLU A 92 8.07 3.66 0.54
CA GLU A 92 7.66 2.34 0.09
C GLU A 92 6.17 2.13 0.41
N LEU A 93 5.40 1.58 -0.53
CA LEU A 93 3.99 1.26 -0.32
C LEU A 93 3.89 0.00 0.55
N VAL A 94 3.47 0.18 1.81
CA VAL A 94 3.42 -0.91 2.80
C VAL A 94 2.01 -1.34 3.17
N GLY A 95 1.00 -0.58 2.74
CA GLY A 95 -0.40 -0.89 2.99
C GLY A 95 -1.30 -0.27 1.95
N PHE A 96 -2.39 -0.95 1.64
CA PHE A 96 -3.34 -0.53 0.63
C PHE A 96 -4.74 -1.00 0.98
N GLY A 97 -5.73 -0.13 0.74
CA GLY A 97 -7.12 -0.54 0.74
C GLY A 97 -7.99 0.28 -0.18
N ARG A 98 -9.10 -0.32 -0.61
CA ARG A 98 -10.09 0.37 -1.45
C ARG A 98 -11.50 -0.06 -1.13
N ALA A 99 -12.42 0.90 -1.29
CA ALA A 99 -13.85 0.69 -1.14
C ALA A 99 -14.61 1.31 -2.30
N SER A 100 -15.73 0.70 -2.67
CA SER A 100 -16.71 1.27 -3.59
C SER A 100 -18.04 1.48 -2.87
N SER A 101 -18.70 2.60 -3.13
CA SER A 101 -20.08 2.85 -2.75
C SER A 101 -20.93 2.86 -4.01
N ASP A 102 -22.15 2.34 -3.93
CA ASP A 102 -23.13 2.40 -5.01
C ASP A 102 -23.99 3.68 -4.94
N SER A 103 -23.59 4.67 -4.13
CA SER A 103 -24.33 5.92 -3.85
C SER A 103 -25.72 5.72 -3.24
N SER A 104 -26.11 4.47 -2.96
CA SER A 104 -27.07 4.15 -1.93
C SER A 104 -26.28 3.88 -0.63
N LEU A 105 -26.93 3.77 0.53
CA LEU A 105 -26.24 3.70 1.84
C LEU A 105 -25.33 2.46 2.03
N THR A 106 -25.08 1.70 0.97
CA THR A 106 -24.22 0.53 0.91
C THR A 106 -22.84 0.88 0.35
N ALA A 107 -21.81 0.39 1.05
CA ALA A 107 -20.43 0.42 0.61
C ALA A 107 -19.81 -0.96 0.78
N SER A 108 -18.88 -1.31 -0.09
CA SER A 108 -18.14 -2.58 -0.05
C SER A 108 -16.65 -2.32 -0.02
N ILE A 109 -15.97 -3.00 0.90
CA ILE A 109 -14.51 -3.02 1.01
C ILE A 109 -14.01 -4.20 0.19
N HIS A 110 -13.06 -3.96 -0.70
CA HIS A 110 -12.58 -5.00 -1.62
C HIS A 110 -11.21 -5.54 -1.25
N ASP A 111 -10.31 -4.64 -0.83
CA ASP A 111 -8.92 -4.98 -0.58
C ASP A 111 -8.45 -4.24 0.68
N VAL A 112 -7.78 -4.96 1.58
CA VAL A 112 -7.16 -4.43 2.81
C VAL A 112 -5.87 -5.24 3.05
N MET A 113 -4.74 -4.54 3.06
CA MET A 113 -3.39 -5.11 3.29
C MET A 113 -2.60 -4.18 4.18
#